data_AF-A0AAV8VG18-F1
#
_entry.id   AF-A0AAV8VG18-F1
#
_cell.length_a   1.000
_cell.length_b   1.000
_cell.length_c   1.000
_cell.angle_alpha   90.00
_cell.angle_beta   90.00
_cell.angle_gamma   90.00
#
_symmetry.space_group_name_H-M   'P 1'
#
loop_
_entity.id
_entity.type
_entity.pdbx_description
1 polymer ?
#
loop_
_entity_poly.entity_id
_entity_poly.type
_entity_poly.pdbx_seq_one_letter_code
_entity_poly.pdbx_strand_id
1 'polypeptide(L)'
;MPLIKRPQQRRKPKINCSPEFDDSLNTLLKIGAIETCTHSSNEFISSYFLRKKPNGKDRFILNLKKFNNKEMTMSVPRDKILKINSMIESVKNKTNIKIREFARLIGTLVSVCPAVTYGWAHIKNFEREKYRALRIRHRGNYEGIMEIPEYLKLDFSNINLIEKPYFLTIYTDASLTGWGASCKGQIASGAWSPSESHFHINYLELLAVLNGLKSFAKEPKNCNILLRVDNITAISYINRMGGIKFAELNDITRKIWEWCEERKILIFASYINTRDNDIADAASRKMHVETEYSLHKTAFNEIRKLSAHLKLICLHLTKTKNVKSLRHGILIPNAQLSMLLRFLGTTHFFYAFPPFPLLQKVINKIKTEKAKGIVVYPIWKSQPWFPILENLRSSDPIIFTPYKSLLLSPFRGPILEIFPMGKMAVLP
;
A
#
# COMPACT_ATOMS: atom_id res chain seq x y z
N MET A 1 -15.67 -24.55 15.90
CA MET A 1 -15.36 -24.96 14.51
C MET A 1 -14.79 -23.77 13.76
N PRO A 2 -13.68 -23.89 13.01
CA PRO A 2 -12.79 -22.77 12.71
C PRO A 2 -13.13 -22.05 11.38
N LEU A 3 -14.42 -21.80 11.11
CA LEU A 3 -14.84 -21.08 9.92
C LEU A 3 -16.04 -20.19 10.25
N ILE A 4 -15.86 -18.87 10.12
CA ILE A 4 -16.94 -17.87 10.26
C ILE A 4 -17.98 -18.04 9.14
N LYS A 5 -17.59 -18.56 7.97
CA LYS A 5 -18.51 -18.96 6.88
C LYS A 5 -17.92 -20.12 6.08
N ARG A 6 -18.61 -21.27 6.04
CA ARG A 6 -18.12 -22.45 5.30
C ARG A 6 -18.23 -22.21 3.79
N PRO A 7 -17.20 -22.54 2.99
CA PRO A 7 -17.31 -22.50 1.54
C PRO A 7 -18.35 -23.53 1.07
N GLN A 8 -19.27 -23.13 0.18
CA GLN A 8 -20.24 -24.03 -0.43
C GLN A 8 -19.66 -24.64 -1.71
N GLN A 9 -19.68 -25.97 -1.82
CA GLN A 9 -19.24 -26.68 -3.01
C GLN A 9 -20.45 -27.09 -3.84
N ARG A 10 -20.67 -26.40 -4.98
CA ARG A 10 -21.87 -26.58 -5.81
C ARG A 10 -21.82 -27.82 -6.73
N ARG A 11 -20.66 -28.47 -6.88
CA ARG A 11 -20.46 -29.62 -7.79
C ARG A 11 -19.50 -30.64 -7.18
N LYS A 12 -19.78 -31.93 -7.41
CA LYS A 12 -18.92 -33.05 -7.01
C LYS A 12 -17.55 -32.95 -7.73
N PRO A 13 -16.42 -33.06 -7.02
CA PRO A 13 -15.10 -33.04 -7.65
C PRO A 13 -14.81 -34.25 -8.53
N LYS A 14 -14.03 -34.01 -9.59
CA LYS A 14 -13.41 -35.08 -10.37
C LYS A 14 -12.18 -35.60 -9.62
N ILE A 15 -12.16 -36.90 -9.38
CA ILE A 15 -11.04 -37.58 -8.72
C ILE A 15 -9.99 -37.88 -9.79
N ASN A 16 -8.82 -37.26 -9.68
CA ASN A 16 -7.63 -37.69 -10.41
C ASN A 16 -6.73 -38.42 -9.41
N CYS A 17 -6.72 -39.75 -9.46
CA CYS A 17 -5.76 -40.56 -8.71
C CYS A 17 -4.46 -40.63 -9.52
N SER A 18 -3.34 -40.25 -8.92
CA SER A 18 -2.01 -40.59 -9.45
C SER A 18 -1.36 -41.62 -8.52
N PRO A 19 -0.76 -42.68 -9.07
CA PRO A 19 -0.28 -43.85 -8.30
C PRO A 19 0.87 -43.52 -7.34
N GLU A 20 1.53 -42.38 -7.49
CA GLU A 20 2.65 -41.92 -6.64
C GLU A 20 2.27 -41.65 -5.17
N PHE A 21 0.98 -41.66 -4.82
CA PHE A 21 0.48 -41.24 -3.51
C PHE A 21 -0.19 -42.34 -2.69
N ASP A 22 -0.35 -43.54 -3.25
CA ASP A 22 -1.14 -44.63 -2.65
C ASP A 22 -0.53 -45.14 -1.34
N ASP A 23 0.80 -45.22 -1.23
CA ASP A 23 1.49 -45.69 -0.02
C ASP A 23 1.28 -44.75 1.18
N SER A 24 1.28 -43.44 0.93
CA SER A 24 1.03 -42.43 1.97
C SER A 24 -0.43 -42.42 2.41
N LEU A 25 -1.37 -42.60 1.47
CA LEU A 25 -2.81 -42.71 1.75
C LEU A 25 -3.11 -43.97 2.56
N ASN A 26 -2.59 -45.13 2.15
CA ASN A 26 -2.75 -46.40 2.86
C ASN A 26 -2.19 -46.33 4.28
N THR A 27 -1.06 -45.67 4.48
CA THR A 27 -0.50 -45.45 5.82
C THR A 27 -1.44 -44.62 6.70
N LEU A 28 -2.03 -43.55 6.15
CA LEU A 28 -2.96 -42.68 6.87
C LEU A 28 -4.29 -43.38 7.19
N LEU A 29 -4.80 -44.20 6.28
CA LEU A 29 -5.97 -45.06 6.51
C LEU A 29 -5.69 -46.08 7.62
N LYS A 30 -4.53 -46.75 7.58
CA LYS A 30 -4.16 -47.78 8.56
C LYS A 30 -4.01 -47.23 9.99
N ILE A 31 -3.60 -45.98 10.15
CA ILE A 31 -3.54 -45.31 11.47
C ILE A 31 -4.84 -44.61 11.87
N GLY A 32 -5.89 -44.69 11.04
CA GLY A 32 -7.19 -44.06 11.28
C GLY A 32 -7.18 -42.52 11.19
N ALA A 33 -6.17 -41.93 10.55
CA ALA A 33 -6.06 -40.47 10.42
C ALA A 33 -6.96 -39.90 9.30
N ILE A 34 -7.35 -40.73 8.34
CA ILE A 34 -8.30 -40.41 7.27
C ILE A 34 -9.28 -41.58 7.09
N GLU A 35 -10.44 -41.29 6.51
CA GLU A 35 -11.45 -42.27 6.14
C GLU A 35 -12.05 -41.92 4.78
N THR A 36 -12.69 -42.89 4.13
CA THR A 36 -13.45 -42.65 2.90
C THR A 36 -14.72 -41.88 3.24
N CYS A 37 -14.91 -40.73 2.59
CA CYS A 37 -16.07 -39.87 2.80
C CYS A 37 -16.94 -39.79 1.54
N THR A 38 -18.25 -39.61 1.74
CA THR A 38 -19.20 -39.32 0.66
C THR A 38 -19.33 -37.81 0.45
N HIS A 39 -19.72 -37.42 -0.76
CA HIS A 39 -19.87 -36.00 -1.12
C HIS A 39 -20.89 -35.29 -0.20
N SER A 40 -20.51 -34.15 0.36
CA SER A 40 -21.40 -33.27 1.14
C SER A 40 -21.39 -31.85 0.57
N SER A 41 -22.54 -31.16 0.64
CA SER A 41 -22.69 -29.76 0.20
C SER A 41 -21.81 -28.76 0.96
N ASN A 42 -21.31 -29.17 2.13
CA ASN A 42 -20.47 -28.36 3.03
C ASN A 42 -19.00 -28.84 3.10
N GLU A 43 -18.54 -29.64 2.14
CA GLU A 43 -17.17 -30.13 2.10
C GLU A 43 -16.18 -29.11 1.48
N PHE A 44 -14.90 -29.28 1.77
CA PHE A 44 -13.82 -28.46 1.21
C PHE A 44 -12.74 -29.34 0.61
N ILE A 45 -12.35 -29.09 -0.64
CA ILE A 45 -11.25 -29.79 -1.30
C ILE A 45 -9.96 -29.00 -1.15
N SER A 46 -9.01 -29.60 -0.44
CA SER A 46 -7.62 -29.17 -0.43
C SER A 46 -6.83 -30.03 -1.40
N SER A 47 -5.94 -29.43 -2.20
CA SER A 47 -4.88 -30.22 -2.82
C SER A 47 -3.88 -30.66 -1.76
N TYR A 48 -3.12 -31.71 -2.01
CA TYR A 48 -2.09 -32.18 -1.10
C TYR A 48 -0.77 -32.31 -1.84
N PHE A 49 0.33 -32.41 -1.09
CA PHE A 49 1.65 -32.72 -1.63
C PHE A 49 2.48 -33.47 -0.58
N LEU A 50 3.51 -34.17 -1.06
CA LEU A 50 4.46 -34.89 -0.21
C LEU A 50 5.74 -34.08 0.00
N ARG A 51 6.34 -34.21 1.18
CA ARG A 51 7.68 -33.69 1.47
C ARG A 51 8.52 -34.76 2.15
N LYS A 52 9.74 -35.01 1.66
CA LYS A 52 10.68 -35.95 2.27
C LYS A 52 11.03 -35.54 3.70
N LYS A 53 10.97 -36.50 4.62
CA LYS A 53 11.48 -36.37 5.98
C LYS A 53 12.97 -36.73 6.02
N PRO A 54 13.72 -36.32 7.07
CA PRO A 54 15.11 -36.72 7.26
C PRO A 54 15.32 -38.25 7.32
N ASN A 55 14.29 -39.02 7.68
CA ASN A 55 14.31 -40.48 7.72
C ASN A 55 13.89 -41.15 6.39
N GLY A 56 13.89 -40.42 5.28
CA GLY A 56 13.56 -40.92 3.94
C GLY A 56 12.06 -41.11 3.64
N LYS A 57 11.20 -41.16 4.68
CA LYS A 57 9.74 -41.29 4.51
C LYS A 57 9.10 -39.99 4.05
N ASP A 58 8.00 -40.08 3.33
CA ASP A 58 7.24 -38.90 2.93
C ASP A 58 6.34 -38.37 4.05
N ARG A 59 6.16 -37.05 4.07
CA ARG A 59 5.19 -36.34 4.90
C ARG A 59 4.06 -35.86 4.00
N PHE A 60 2.87 -36.34 4.27
CA PHE A 60 1.64 -35.85 3.66
C PHE A 60 1.31 -34.45 4.21
N ILE A 61 1.10 -33.47 3.33
CA ILE A 61 0.78 -32.09 3.70
C ILE A 61 -0.45 -31.63 2.91
N LEU A 62 -1.47 -31.18 3.64
CA LEU A 62 -2.64 -30.51 3.05
C LEU A 62 -2.28 -29.08 2.63
N ASN A 63 -2.61 -28.70 1.40
CA ASN A 63 -2.44 -27.35 0.89
C ASN A 63 -3.61 -26.48 1.33
N LEU A 64 -3.48 -25.94 2.54
CA LEU A 64 -4.49 -25.05 3.14
C LEU A 64 -4.36 -23.58 2.69
N LYS A 65 -3.55 -23.28 1.67
CA LYS A 65 -3.32 -21.90 1.20
C LYS A 65 -4.63 -21.19 0.81
N LYS A 66 -5.59 -21.93 0.23
CA LYS A 66 -6.93 -21.43 -0.12
C LYS A 66 -7.78 -21.05 1.10
N PHE A 67 -7.47 -21.59 2.29
CA PHE A 67 -8.19 -21.31 3.53
C PHE A 67 -7.84 -19.93 4.10
N ASN A 68 -6.63 -19.45 3.83
CA ASN A 68 -6.19 -18.13 4.25
C ASN A 68 -6.93 -16.99 3.53
N ASN A 69 -7.59 -17.25 2.39
CA ASN A 69 -8.17 -16.21 1.55
C ASN A 69 -9.44 -15.54 2.11
N LYS A 70 -10.04 -16.02 3.21
CA LYS A 70 -11.38 -15.51 3.61
C LYS A 70 -11.43 -14.41 4.66
N GLU A 71 -10.45 -14.22 5.53
CA GLU A 71 -10.28 -12.98 6.31
C GLU A 71 -8.80 -12.87 6.67
N MET A 72 -8.07 -12.06 5.90
CA MET A 72 -6.60 -11.98 5.95
C MET A 72 -6.11 -11.02 7.04
N THR A 73 -6.51 -11.28 8.27
CA THR A 73 -5.85 -10.77 9.48
C THR A 73 -5.04 -11.90 10.09
N MET A 74 -3.77 -11.65 10.42
CA MET A 74 -3.09 -12.48 11.43
C MET A 74 -3.63 -12.06 12.81
N SER A 75 -4.88 -12.40 13.06
CA SER A 75 -5.49 -12.32 14.38
C SER A 75 -5.35 -13.67 15.07
N VAL A 76 -5.16 -13.64 16.38
CA VAL A 76 -5.29 -14.86 17.18
C VAL A 76 -6.79 -15.21 17.20
N PRO A 77 -7.22 -16.39 16.73
CA PRO A 77 -8.63 -16.75 16.75
C PRO A 77 -9.23 -16.58 18.14
N ARG A 78 -10.46 -16.06 18.26
CA ARG A 78 -11.10 -15.75 19.57
C ARG A 78 -11.11 -16.95 20.51
N ASP A 79 -11.39 -18.15 20.00
CA ASP A 79 -11.33 -19.41 20.77
C ASP A 79 -9.92 -19.68 21.34
N LYS A 80 -8.88 -19.34 20.58
CA LYS A 80 -7.48 -19.48 20.98
C LYS A 80 -7.09 -18.42 22.01
N ILE A 81 -7.61 -17.19 21.92
CA ILE A 81 -7.45 -16.15 22.95
C ILE A 81 -8.09 -16.61 24.26
N LEU A 82 -9.35 -17.08 24.23
CA LEU A 82 -10.05 -17.58 25.42
C LEU A 82 -9.30 -18.74 26.07
N LYS A 83 -8.79 -19.67 25.26
CA LYS A 83 -7.96 -20.79 25.75
C LYS A 83 -6.67 -20.30 26.40
N ILE A 84 -5.96 -19.34 25.79
CA ILE A 84 -4.73 -18.79 26.36
C ILE A 84 -5.01 -18.07 27.67
N ASN A 85 -6.05 -17.22 27.72
CA ASN A 85 -6.43 -16.52 28.94
C ASN A 85 -6.78 -17.50 30.07
N SER A 86 -7.54 -18.57 29.77
CA SER A 86 -7.82 -19.63 30.74
C SER A 86 -6.54 -20.32 31.24
N MET A 87 -5.58 -20.61 30.35
CA MET A 87 -4.31 -21.22 30.74
C MET A 87 -3.45 -20.26 31.58
N ILE A 88 -3.40 -18.96 31.25
CA ILE A 88 -2.70 -17.94 32.04
C ILE A 88 -3.34 -17.83 33.42
N GLU A 89 -4.65 -17.71 33.52
CA GLU A 89 -5.39 -17.65 34.79
C GLU A 89 -5.12 -18.87 35.68
N SER A 90 -5.04 -20.05 35.09
CA SER A 90 -4.75 -21.29 35.84
C SER A 90 -3.32 -21.36 36.39
N VAL A 91 -2.41 -20.50 35.93
CA VAL A 91 -0.98 -20.53 36.27
C VAL A 91 -0.53 -19.27 37.03
N LYS A 92 -1.13 -18.10 36.77
CA LYS A 92 -0.66 -16.80 37.28
C LYS A 92 -0.53 -16.73 38.81
N ASN A 93 -1.40 -17.44 39.52
CA ASN A 93 -1.45 -17.45 40.99
C ASN A 93 -0.73 -18.67 41.60
N LYS A 94 -0.22 -19.60 40.78
CA LYS A 94 0.50 -20.77 41.29
C LYS A 94 1.93 -20.38 41.65
N THR A 95 2.42 -20.91 42.76
CA THR A 95 3.83 -20.84 43.14
C THR A 95 4.63 -21.99 42.55
N ASN A 96 3.99 -23.14 42.34
CA ASN A 96 4.61 -24.36 41.85
C ASN A 96 3.79 -24.96 40.69
N ILE A 97 4.49 -25.48 39.67
CA ILE A 97 3.87 -26.08 38.48
C ILE A 97 4.73 -27.21 37.91
N LYS A 98 4.11 -28.24 37.33
CA LYS A 98 4.85 -29.23 36.55
C LYS A 98 5.50 -28.59 35.33
N ILE A 99 6.77 -28.92 35.06
CA ILE A 99 7.50 -28.39 33.91
C ILE A 99 6.78 -28.70 32.59
N ARG A 100 6.13 -29.88 32.47
CA ARG A 100 5.28 -30.23 31.32
C ARG A 100 4.13 -29.23 31.09
N GLU A 101 3.45 -28.82 32.15
CA GLU A 101 2.32 -27.88 32.07
C GLU A 101 2.80 -26.48 31.68
N PHE A 102 3.90 -26.02 32.29
CA PHE A 102 4.52 -24.74 31.97
C PHE A 102 5.05 -24.70 30.52
N ALA A 103 5.64 -25.80 30.04
CA ALA A 103 6.09 -25.94 28.66
C ALA A 103 4.92 -25.88 27.66
N ARG A 104 3.76 -26.44 28.01
CA ARG A 104 2.53 -26.37 27.19
C ARG A 104 2.02 -24.94 27.09
N LEU A 105 2.03 -24.18 28.19
CA LEU A 105 1.68 -22.76 28.17
C LEU A 105 2.64 -21.98 27.27
N ILE A 106 3.96 -22.14 27.46
CA ILE A 106 4.97 -21.48 26.59
C ILE A 106 4.76 -21.82 25.13
N GLY A 107 4.57 -23.10 24.77
CA GLY A 107 4.32 -23.50 23.39
C GLY A 107 3.06 -22.85 22.80
N THR A 108 2.02 -22.67 23.62
CA THR A 108 0.79 -22.00 23.20
C THR A 108 1.00 -20.51 23.00
N LEU A 109 1.74 -19.84 23.90
CA LEU A 109 2.10 -18.42 23.79
C LEU A 109 3.02 -18.15 22.59
N VAL A 110 4.04 -18.99 22.36
CA VAL A 110 4.94 -18.91 21.20
C VAL A 110 4.16 -19.00 19.89
N SER A 111 3.11 -19.82 19.85
CA SER A 111 2.27 -19.98 18.66
C SER A 111 1.44 -18.72 18.30
N VAL A 112 1.36 -17.73 19.18
CA VAL A 112 0.67 -16.45 18.94
C VAL A 112 1.61 -15.26 18.85
N CYS A 113 2.89 -15.39 19.18
CA CYS A 113 3.90 -14.33 19.04
C CYS A 113 3.92 -13.62 17.68
N PRO A 114 3.72 -14.29 16.53
CA PRO A 114 3.67 -13.60 15.24
C PRO A 114 2.56 -12.52 15.17
N ALA A 115 1.51 -12.66 15.98
CA ALA A 115 0.35 -11.77 16.01
C ALA A 115 0.31 -10.84 17.24
N VAL A 116 1.31 -10.90 18.15
CA VAL A 116 1.33 -10.15 19.40
C VAL A 116 2.54 -9.21 19.42
N THR A 117 2.29 -7.91 19.54
CA THR A 117 3.38 -6.91 19.62
C THR A 117 4.27 -7.21 20.83
N TYR A 118 5.59 -7.30 20.61
CA TYR A 118 6.60 -7.68 21.61
C TYR A 118 6.44 -9.09 22.23
N GLY A 119 5.58 -9.96 21.68
CA GLY A 119 5.32 -11.29 22.23
C GLY A 119 6.59 -12.14 22.42
N TRP A 120 7.53 -12.05 21.47
CA TRP A 120 8.82 -12.74 21.59
C TRP A 120 9.67 -12.25 22.76
N ALA A 121 9.65 -10.96 23.09
CA ALA A 121 10.43 -10.41 24.20
C ALA A 121 9.87 -10.88 25.54
N HIS A 122 8.55 -10.80 25.71
CA HIS A 122 7.89 -11.25 26.94
C HIS A 122 8.06 -12.76 27.19
N ILE A 123 8.13 -13.58 26.13
CA ILE A 123 8.28 -15.04 26.29
C ILE A 123 9.68 -15.48 26.73
N LYS A 124 10.73 -14.69 26.49
CA LYS A 124 12.12 -15.12 26.77
C LYS A 124 12.38 -15.43 28.24
N ASN A 125 11.76 -14.67 29.15
CA ASN A 125 11.87 -14.92 30.57
C ASN A 125 11.23 -16.27 30.96
N PHE A 126 10.06 -16.60 30.40
CA PHE A 126 9.41 -17.91 30.62
C PHE A 126 10.26 -19.06 30.06
N GLU A 127 10.81 -18.92 28.85
CA GLU A 127 11.68 -19.93 28.24
C GLU A 127 12.93 -20.20 29.09
N ARG A 128 13.53 -19.14 29.65
CA ARG A 128 14.70 -19.21 30.50
C ARG A 128 14.43 -19.96 31.81
N GLU A 129 13.33 -19.67 32.49
CA GLU A 129 13.00 -20.34 33.75
C GLU A 129 12.61 -21.80 33.53
N LYS A 130 11.88 -22.11 32.46
CA LYS A 130 11.66 -23.49 32.03
C LYS A 130 12.99 -24.20 31.76
N TYR A 131 13.92 -23.57 31.05
CA TYR A 131 15.23 -24.15 30.73
C TYR A 131 16.03 -24.47 32.00
N ARG A 132 16.09 -23.52 32.93
CA ARG A 132 16.78 -23.70 34.23
C ARG A 132 16.18 -24.83 35.03
N ALA A 133 14.86 -24.86 35.19
CA ALA A 133 14.19 -25.94 35.91
C ALA A 133 14.45 -27.29 35.24
N LEU A 134 14.24 -27.39 33.94
CA LEU A 134 14.35 -28.66 33.21
C LEU A 134 15.80 -29.18 33.15
N ARG A 135 16.77 -28.34 32.75
CA ARG A 135 18.15 -28.79 32.49
C ARG A 135 19.01 -28.83 33.74
N ILE A 136 18.89 -27.83 34.60
CA ILE A 136 19.80 -27.68 35.75
C ILE A 136 19.25 -28.46 36.95
N ARG A 137 17.96 -28.31 37.26
CA ARG A 137 17.38 -28.87 38.49
C ARG A 137 16.81 -30.28 38.32
N HIS A 138 16.21 -30.60 37.17
CA HIS A 138 15.50 -31.85 36.95
C HIS A 138 16.10 -32.77 35.88
N ARG A 139 17.31 -32.48 35.39
CA ARG A 139 18.08 -33.32 34.43
C ARG A 139 17.27 -33.83 33.22
N GLY A 140 16.35 -33.01 32.71
CA GLY A 140 15.49 -33.34 31.57
C GLY A 140 14.14 -33.98 31.91
N ASN A 141 13.83 -34.17 33.19
CA ASN A 141 12.54 -34.72 33.62
C ASN A 141 11.42 -33.66 33.56
N TYR A 142 10.49 -33.83 32.63
CA TYR A 142 9.32 -32.96 32.47
C TYR A 142 8.25 -33.15 33.56
N GLU A 143 8.29 -34.23 34.33
CA GLU A 143 7.43 -34.45 35.50
C GLU A 143 7.93 -33.72 36.75
N GLY A 144 9.12 -33.12 36.69
CA GLY A 144 9.62 -32.26 37.77
C GLY A 144 8.70 -31.07 38.03
N ILE A 145 8.61 -30.66 39.30
CA ILE A 145 7.87 -29.48 39.74
C ILE A 145 8.85 -28.31 39.77
N MET A 146 8.52 -27.23 39.07
CA MET A 146 9.26 -25.97 39.10
C MET A 146 8.51 -24.90 39.89
N GLU A 147 9.27 -24.04 40.54
CA GLU A 147 8.78 -22.81 41.14
C GLU A 147 8.59 -21.74 40.05
N ILE A 148 7.55 -20.92 40.19
CA ILE A 148 7.30 -19.75 39.33
C ILE A 148 7.82 -18.50 40.08
N PRO A 149 8.94 -17.90 39.64
CA PRO A 149 9.48 -16.69 40.24
C PRO A 149 8.48 -15.51 40.21
N GLU A 150 8.48 -14.71 41.27
CA GLU A 150 7.55 -13.58 41.43
C GLU A 150 7.63 -12.57 40.27
N TYR A 151 8.83 -12.32 39.73
CA TYR A 151 9.01 -11.38 38.61
C TYR A 151 8.31 -11.85 37.31
N LEU A 152 8.08 -13.17 37.14
CA LEU A 152 7.31 -13.68 35.99
C LEU A 152 5.82 -13.40 36.14
N LYS A 153 5.32 -13.12 37.36
CA LYS A 153 3.92 -12.73 37.58
C LYS A 153 3.58 -11.40 36.92
N LEU A 154 4.53 -10.46 36.90
CA LEU A 154 4.40 -9.22 36.16
C LEU A 154 4.35 -9.45 34.64
N ASP A 155 5.15 -10.40 34.13
CA ASP A 155 5.17 -10.74 32.71
C ASP A 155 3.85 -11.42 32.25
N PHE A 156 3.17 -12.18 33.12
CA PHE A 156 1.84 -12.73 32.81
C PHE A 156 0.80 -11.64 32.55
N SER A 157 0.84 -10.55 33.33
CA SER A 157 -0.03 -9.38 33.20
C SER A 157 0.25 -8.57 31.92
N ASN A 158 1.48 -8.63 31.41
CA ASN A 158 1.94 -7.88 30.25
C ASN A 158 1.67 -8.58 28.91
N ILE A 159 1.20 -9.84 28.92
CA ILE A 159 0.76 -10.56 27.72
C ILE A 159 -0.59 -9.99 27.29
N ASN A 160 -0.54 -8.83 26.64
CA ASN A 160 -1.72 -8.11 26.17
C ASN A 160 -2.11 -8.68 24.79
N LEU A 161 -2.94 -9.72 24.78
CA LEU A 161 -3.48 -10.37 23.57
C LEU A 161 -4.59 -9.55 22.88
N ILE A 162 -4.84 -8.33 23.36
CA ILE A 162 -5.81 -7.43 22.78
C ILE A 162 -5.31 -7.05 21.39
N GLU A 163 -6.01 -7.54 20.35
CA GLU A 163 -5.92 -6.99 18.99
C GLU A 163 -6.00 -5.47 19.12
N LYS A 164 -4.91 -4.75 18.91
CA LYS A 164 -5.03 -3.31 18.78
C LYS A 164 -5.77 -3.08 17.45
N PRO A 165 -7.00 -2.55 17.46
CA PRO A 165 -7.74 -2.34 16.22
C PRO A 165 -6.92 -1.41 15.32
N TYR A 166 -6.71 -1.83 14.08
CA TYR A 166 -6.11 -0.93 13.10
C TYR A 166 -7.11 0.18 12.78
N PHE A 167 -6.67 1.41 12.96
CA PHE A 167 -7.47 2.59 12.64
C PHE A 167 -7.78 2.67 11.13
N LEU A 168 -6.82 2.26 10.32
CA LEU A 168 -6.92 2.17 8.86
C LEU A 168 -6.27 0.90 8.33
N THR A 169 -6.83 0.38 7.25
CA THR A 169 -6.20 -0.63 6.39
C THR A 169 -5.98 -0.01 5.02
N ILE A 170 -4.72 0.03 4.57
CA ILE A 170 -4.31 0.60 3.29
C ILE A 170 -3.79 -0.53 2.42
N TYR A 171 -4.30 -0.61 1.20
CA TYR A 171 -3.87 -1.54 0.17
C TYR A 171 -2.98 -0.78 -0.79
N THR A 172 -1.84 -1.34 -1.17
CA THR A 172 -0.92 -0.69 -2.10
C THR A 172 -0.45 -1.65 -3.17
N ASP A 173 -0.09 -1.10 -4.32
CA ASP A 173 0.43 -1.82 -5.46
C ASP A 173 1.35 -0.92 -6.28
N ALA A 174 2.41 -1.49 -6.83
CA ALA A 174 3.32 -0.82 -7.75
C ALA A 174 3.31 -1.53 -9.11
N SER A 175 3.22 -0.73 -10.17
CA SER A 175 3.44 -1.19 -11.54
C SER A 175 4.71 -0.56 -12.11
N LEU A 176 5.06 -0.87 -13.36
CA LEU A 176 6.14 -0.18 -14.06
C LEU A 176 5.79 1.26 -14.46
N THR A 177 4.50 1.63 -14.46
CA THR A 177 4.02 2.94 -14.93
C THR A 177 3.61 3.87 -13.78
N GLY A 178 3.23 3.32 -12.63
CA GLY A 178 2.81 4.12 -11.48
C GLY A 178 2.56 3.31 -10.21
N TRP A 179 2.00 3.98 -9.21
CA TRP A 179 1.53 3.38 -7.97
C TRP A 179 0.05 3.58 -7.77
N GLY A 180 -0.55 2.64 -7.07
CA GLY A 180 -1.93 2.67 -6.63
C GLY A 180 -2.03 2.37 -5.15
N ALA A 181 -2.98 3.01 -4.50
CA ALA A 181 -3.36 2.70 -3.14
C ALA A 181 -4.86 2.85 -2.94
N SER A 182 -5.46 2.00 -2.09
CA SER A 182 -6.86 2.11 -1.73
C SER A 182 -7.08 1.99 -0.22
N CYS A 183 -8.07 2.71 0.30
CA CYS A 183 -8.44 2.69 1.70
C CYS A 183 -9.91 3.09 1.86
N LYS A 184 -10.71 2.28 2.55
CA LYS A 184 -12.15 2.56 2.84
C LYS A 184 -12.96 3.00 1.59
N GLY A 185 -12.72 2.34 0.45
CA GLY A 185 -13.39 2.65 -0.83
C GLY A 185 -12.86 3.88 -1.58
N GLN A 186 -11.89 4.61 -1.01
CA GLN A 186 -11.18 5.69 -1.69
C GLN A 186 -9.92 5.17 -2.38
N ILE A 187 -9.53 5.81 -3.48
CA ILE A 187 -8.38 5.43 -4.30
C ILE A 187 -7.44 6.63 -4.44
N ALA A 188 -6.14 6.37 -4.27
CA ALA A 188 -5.06 7.29 -4.57
C ALA A 188 -4.13 6.63 -5.59
N SER A 189 -3.64 7.38 -6.57
CA SER A 189 -2.66 6.88 -7.52
C SER A 189 -1.84 8.00 -8.13
N GLY A 190 -0.70 7.64 -8.72
CA GLY A 190 0.21 8.55 -9.39
C GLY A 190 1.11 7.81 -10.37
N ALA A 191 1.56 8.48 -11.43
CA ALA A 191 2.59 7.94 -12.31
C ALA A 191 3.98 8.07 -11.68
N TRP A 192 4.89 7.18 -12.04
CA TRP A 192 6.31 7.33 -11.70
C TRP A 192 6.94 8.44 -12.52
N SER A 193 7.83 9.21 -11.91
CA SER A 193 8.75 10.05 -12.69
C SER A 193 9.70 9.19 -13.52
N PRO A 194 10.32 9.74 -14.59
CA PRO A 194 11.29 8.98 -15.39
C PRO A 194 12.46 8.46 -14.55
N SER A 195 12.91 9.19 -13.54
CA SER A 195 13.96 8.68 -12.65
C SER A 195 13.45 7.53 -11.78
N GLU A 196 12.20 7.61 -11.32
CA GLU A 196 11.63 6.58 -10.44
C GLU A 196 11.36 5.28 -11.20
N SER A 197 10.88 5.34 -12.45
CA SER A 197 10.54 4.15 -13.23
C SER A 197 11.72 3.22 -13.52
N HIS A 198 12.96 3.70 -13.36
CA HIS A 198 14.17 2.88 -13.53
C HIS A 198 14.52 2.07 -12.27
N PHE A 199 13.90 2.36 -11.12
CA PHE A 199 14.16 1.58 -9.91
C PHE A 199 13.55 0.18 -9.99
N HIS A 200 14.18 -0.76 -9.29
CA HIS A 200 13.71 -2.13 -9.20
C HIS A 200 12.31 -2.21 -8.56
N ILE A 201 11.48 -3.18 -8.96
CA ILE A 201 10.10 -3.31 -8.49
C ILE A 201 9.96 -3.31 -6.97
N ASN A 202 10.85 -4.00 -6.24
CA ASN A 202 10.87 -3.99 -4.76
C ASN A 202 11.00 -2.57 -4.17
N TYR A 203 11.73 -1.68 -4.83
CA TYR A 203 11.85 -0.28 -4.42
C TYR A 203 10.55 0.48 -4.70
N LEU A 204 9.98 0.27 -5.89
CA LEU A 204 8.71 0.88 -6.29
C LEU A 204 7.56 0.46 -5.37
N GLU A 205 7.55 -0.78 -4.89
CA GLU A 205 6.59 -1.29 -3.89
C GLU A 205 6.69 -0.54 -2.56
N LEU A 206 7.91 -0.35 -2.04
CA LEU A 206 8.13 0.43 -0.82
C LEU A 206 7.76 1.91 -1.04
N LEU A 207 8.04 2.46 -2.22
CA LEU A 207 7.65 3.82 -2.57
C LEU A 207 6.12 3.97 -2.69
N ALA A 208 5.42 2.97 -3.24
CA ALA A 208 3.96 2.92 -3.28
C ALA A 208 3.37 2.88 -1.86
N VAL A 209 3.98 2.13 -0.94
CA VAL A 209 3.63 2.15 0.49
C VAL A 209 3.77 3.54 1.09
N LEU A 210 4.90 4.21 0.88
CA LEU A 210 5.13 5.57 1.38
C LEU A 210 4.09 6.56 0.83
N ASN A 211 3.77 6.46 -0.46
CA ASN A 211 2.78 7.32 -1.12
C ASN A 211 1.34 7.02 -0.64
N GLY A 212 1.00 5.75 -0.42
CA GLY A 212 -0.27 5.32 0.17
C GLY A 212 -0.46 5.87 1.59
N LEU A 213 0.58 5.79 2.43
CA LEU A 213 0.59 6.37 3.78
C LEU A 213 0.39 7.89 3.73
N LYS A 214 1.14 8.61 2.88
CA LYS A 214 0.99 10.06 2.72
C LYS A 214 -0.38 10.49 2.20
N SER A 215 -1.04 9.62 1.43
CA SER A 215 -2.38 9.86 0.89
C SER A 215 -3.47 9.70 1.94
N PHE A 216 -3.46 8.58 2.67
CA PHE A 216 -4.58 8.19 3.54
C PHE A 216 -4.34 8.43 5.03
N ALA A 217 -3.09 8.55 5.46
CA ALA A 217 -2.71 8.72 6.86
C ALA A 217 -2.11 10.12 7.15
N LYS A 218 -2.51 11.14 6.37
CA LYS A 218 -2.00 12.51 6.54
C LYS A 218 -2.37 13.15 7.88
N GLU A 219 -3.63 13.00 8.30
CA GLU A 219 -4.20 13.59 9.52
C GLU A 219 -4.13 12.68 10.77
N PRO A 220 -4.33 11.34 10.67
CA PRO A 220 -4.26 10.45 11.82
C PRO A 220 -2.91 10.51 12.53
N LYS A 221 -2.93 10.54 13.86
CA LYS A 221 -1.75 10.44 14.73
C LYS A 221 -2.03 9.44 15.85
N ASN A 222 -0.98 8.90 16.45
CA ASN A 222 -1.08 7.97 17.59
C ASN A 222 -2.02 6.77 17.31
N CYS A 223 -1.84 6.11 16.18
CA CYS A 223 -2.72 5.03 15.73
C CYS A 223 -1.95 3.89 15.06
N ASN A 224 -2.62 2.76 14.88
CA ASN A 224 -2.07 1.60 14.17
C ASN A 224 -2.67 1.49 12.78
N ILE A 225 -1.83 1.22 11.78
CA ILE A 225 -2.26 1.06 10.38
C ILE A 225 -1.80 -0.30 9.85
N LEU A 226 -2.74 -1.01 9.23
CA LEU A 226 -2.46 -2.25 8.50
C LEU A 226 -2.17 -1.91 7.03
N LEU A 227 -1.02 -2.35 6.54
CA LEU A 227 -0.63 -2.25 5.14
C LEU A 227 -0.84 -3.62 4.47
N ARG A 228 -1.54 -3.64 3.35
CA ARG A 228 -1.81 -4.83 2.53
C ARG A 228 -0.99 -4.70 1.25
N VAL A 229 0.05 -5.52 1.15
CA VAL A 229 1.07 -5.44 0.09
C VAL A 229 1.23 -6.85 -0.50
N ASP A 230 1.40 -6.99 -1.81
CA ASP A 230 1.58 -8.30 -2.45
C ASP A 230 3.06 -8.67 -2.66
N ASN A 231 3.98 -7.73 -2.44
CA ASN A 231 5.41 -7.96 -2.47
C ASN A 231 5.99 -8.39 -1.11
N ILE A 232 6.46 -9.64 -1.04
CA ILE A 232 7.05 -10.25 0.19
C ILE A 232 8.31 -9.50 0.65
N THR A 233 9.13 -9.00 -0.27
CA THR A 233 10.35 -8.25 0.07
C THR A 233 9.98 -6.95 0.79
N ALA A 234 9.03 -6.19 0.24
CA ALA A 234 8.56 -4.95 0.84
C ALA A 234 7.97 -5.21 2.24
N ILE A 235 7.15 -6.25 2.41
CA ILE A 235 6.61 -6.66 3.72
C ILE A 235 7.74 -6.93 4.71
N SER A 236 8.77 -7.69 4.29
CA SER A 236 9.90 -8.01 5.17
C SER A 236 10.65 -6.76 5.61
N TYR A 237 10.89 -5.81 4.69
CA TYR A 237 11.58 -4.56 5.01
C TYR A 237 10.77 -3.70 5.97
N ILE A 238 9.46 -3.54 5.74
CA ILE A 238 8.58 -2.77 6.62
C ILE A 238 8.55 -3.38 8.02
N ASN A 239 8.24 -4.66 8.14
CA ASN A 239 8.05 -5.33 9.43
C ASN A 239 9.36 -5.49 10.23
N ARG A 240 10.52 -5.47 9.56
CA ARG A 240 11.83 -5.51 10.22
C ARG A 240 12.47 -4.13 10.38
N MET A 241 11.75 -3.07 9.99
CA MET A 241 12.25 -1.69 10.04
C MET A 241 13.53 -1.46 9.24
N GLY A 242 13.71 -2.20 8.15
CA GLY A 242 14.86 -2.10 7.26
C GLY A 242 15.49 -3.44 6.91
N GLY A 243 16.67 -3.34 6.30
CA GLY A 243 17.47 -4.49 5.88
C GLY A 243 18.92 -4.09 5.63
N ILE A 244 19.85 -5.02 5.85
CA ILE A 244 21.30 -4.75 5.78
C ILE A 244 21.83 -4.89 4.34
N LYS A 245 21.19 -5.73 3.52
CA LYS A 245 21.74 -6.19 2.24
C LYS A 245 21.69 -5.14 1.13
N PHE A 246 20.63 -4.32 1.07
CA PHE A 246 20.41 -3.39 -0.02
C PHE A 246 20.15 -1.98 0.54
N ALA A 247 21.13 -1.10 0.38
CA ALA A 247 21.10 0.25 0.93
C ALA A 247 19.89 1.07 0.43
N GLU A 248 19.59 0.99 -0.87
CA GLU A 248 18.47 1.74 -1.48
C GLU A 248 17.10 1.36 -0.89
N LEU A 249 16.88 0.07 -0.64
CA LEU A 249 15.65 -0.43 -0.01
C LEU A 249 15.59 -0.03 1.47
N ASN A 250 16.74 -0.01 2.14
CA ASN A 250 16.84 0.44 3.52
C ASN A 250 16.55 1.94 3.63
N ASP A 251 17.05 2.76 2.70
CA ASP A 251 16.83 4.20 2.68
C ASP A 251 15.35 4.57 2.50
N ILE A 252 14.64 3.90 1.59
CA ILE A 252 13.19 4.13 1.45
C ILE A 252 12.42 3.62 2.66
N THR A 253 12.83 2.49 3.24
CA THR A 253 12.21 1.95 4.46
C THR A 253 12.40 2.88 5.65
N ARG A 254 13.58 3.47 5.79
CA ARG A 254 13.88 4.49 6.79
C ARG A 254 12.98 5.71 6.62
N LYS A 255 12.81 6.21 5.39
CA LYS A 255 11.87 7.33 5.11
C LYS A 255 10.42 6.99 5.49
N ILE A 256 9.99 5.74 5.31
CA ILE A 256 8.66 5.28 5.75
C ILE A 256 8.54 5.37 7.27
N TRP A 257 9.52 4.84 8.00
CA TRP A 257 9.49 4.82 9.46
C TRP A 257 9.70 6.19 10.10
N GLU A 258 10.59 7.03 9.57
CA GLU A 258 10.75 8.44 9.99
C GLU A 258 9.40 9.19 9.86
N TRP A 259 8.71 9.03 8.73
CA TRP A 259 7.40 9.66 8.51
C TRP A 259 6.33 9.16 9.50
N CYS A 260 6.37 7.88 9.87
CA CYS A 260 5.46 7.28 10.84
C CYS A 260 5.78 7.71 12.28
N GLU A 261 7.08 7.79 12.64
CA GLU A 261 7.57 8.17 13.96
C GLU A 261 7.15 9.60 14.31
N GLU A 262 7.32 10.55 13.38
CA GLU A 262 6.84 11.95 13.53
C GLU A 262 5.36 12.05 13.93
N ARG A 263 4.55 11.03 13.56
CA ARG A 263 3.10 10.99 13.77
C ARG A 263 2.68 10.00 14.84
N LYS A 264 3.64 9.31 15.48
CA LYS A 264 3.39 8.21 16.42
C LYS A 264 2.48 7.13 15.80
N ILE A 265 2.67 6.84 14.51
CA ILE A 265 1.92 5.80 13.81
C ILE A 265 2.74 4.50 13.87
N LEU A 266 2.10 3.41 14.27
CA LEU A 266 2.68 2.09 14.14
C LEU A 266 2.08 1.39 12.91
N ILE A 267 2.93 0.95 11.99
CA ILE A 267 2.51 0.25 10.79
C ILE A 267 2.84 -1.24 10.89
N PHE A 268 1.99 -2.07 10.30
CA PHE A 268 2.24 -3.50 10.12
C PHE A 268 1.90 -3.90 8.68
N ALA A 269 2.81 -4.55 7.98
CA ALA A 269 2.60 -5.04 6.63
C ALA A 269 2.18 -6.52 6.62
N SER A 270 1.12 -6.82 5.88
CA SER A 270 0.57 -8.15 5.69
C SER A 270 0.38 -8.44 4.20
N TYR A 271 0.62 -9.70 3.82
CA TYR A 271 0.50 -10.14 2.45
C TYR A 271 -0.94 -10.10 1.96
N ILE A 272 -1.18 -9.55 0.77
CA ILE A 272 -2.42 -9.76 0.01
C ILE A 272 -2.10 -10.48 -1.31
N ASN A 273 -3.00 -11.34 -1.76
CA ASN A 273 -2.85 -11.94 -3.09
C ASN A 273 -3.06 -10.85 -4.15
N THR A 274 -2.20 -10.80 -5.17
CA THR A 274 -2.34 -9.85 -6.28
C THR A 274 -3.72 -9.89 -6.93
N ARG A 275 -4.37 -11.06 -7.01
CA ARG A 275 -5.74 -11.21 -7.54
C ARG A 275 -6.81 -10.56 -6.67
N ASP A 276 -6.55 -10.46 -5.37
CA ASP A 276 -7.44 -9.85 -4.38
C ASP A 276 -7.08 -8.37 -4.14
N ASN A 277 -6.06 -7.85 -4.84
CA ASN A 277 -5.58 -6.47 -4.79
C ASN A 277 -5.98 -5.67 -6.04
N ASP A 278 -7.09 -6.05 -6.67
CA ASP A 278 -7.58 -5.54 -7.95
C ASP A 278 -7.74 -4.01 -7.99
N ILE A 279 -8.23 -3.40 -6.91
CA ILE A 279 -8.43 -1.95 -6.84
C ILE A 279 -7.09 -1.21 -6.88
N ALA A 280 -6.10 -1.64 -6.08
CA ALA A 280 -4.80 -0.99 -6.05
C ALA A 280 -4.00 -1.27 -7.33
N ASP A 281 -4.07 -2.49 -7.87
CA ASP A 281 -3.46 -2.89 -9.15
C ASP A 281 -4.03 -2.09 -10.34
N ALA A 282 -5.36 -1.96 -10.41
CA ALA A 282 -5.99 -1.14 -11.43
C ALA A 282 -5.60 0.34 -11.29
N ALA A 283 -5.45 0.82 -10.06
CA ALA A 283 -5.03 2.19 -9.77
C ALA A 283 -3.56 2.44 -10.12
N SER A 284 -2.68 1.46 -9.92
CA SER A 284 -1.24 1.54 -10.23
C SER A 284 -0.97 1.51 -11.74
N ARG A 285 -1.86 0.87 -12.50
CA ARG A 285 -1.78 0.78 -13.97
C ARG A 285 -2.60 1.84 -14.69
N LYS A 286 -3.32 2.69 -13.94
CA LYS A 286 -4.12 3.76 -14.54
C LYS A 286 -3.21 4.78 -15.20
N MET A 287 -3.22 4.81 -16.53
CA MET A 287 -2.65 5.91 -17.30
C MET A 287 -3.34 7.20 -16.86
N HIS A 288 -2.60 8.09 -16.20
CA HIS A 288 -3.10 9.44 -15.96
C HIS A 288 -3.24 10.09 -17.33
N VAL A 289 -4.47 10.44 -17.71
CA VAL A 289 -4.73 11.19 -18.96
C VAL A 289 -3.89 12.46 -18.86
N GLU A 290 -2.91 12.59 -19.76
CA GLU A 290 -2.02 13.74 -19.87
C GLU A 290 -2.85 14.99 -20.22
N THR A 291 -3.47 15.58 -19.20
CA THR A 291 -4.23 16.83 -19.33
C THR A 291 -3.43 18.01 -18.77
N GLU A 292 -2.29 17.74 -18.13
CA GLU A 292 -1.47 18.71 -17.43
C GLU A 292 -0.15 18.91 -18.20
N TYR A 293 -0.01 20.07 -18.84
CA TYR A 293 1.22 20.47 -19.54
C TYR A 293 1.72 21.80 -18.95
N SER A 294 3.04 21.98 -18.96
CA SER A 294 3.70 23.25 -18.60
C SER A 294 4.66 23.68 -19.73
N LEU A 295 4.83 24.98 -19.94
CA LEU A 295 5.76 25.49 -20.95
C LEU A 295 7.21 25.38 -20.48
N HIS A 296 8.12 25.15 -21.43
CA HIS A 296 9.54 25.28 -21.19
C HIS A 296 9.91 26.69 -20.67
N LYS A 297 10.97 26.77 -19.85
CA LYS A 297 11.44 28.05 -19.29
C LYS A 297 11.72 29.10 -20.37
N THR A 298 12.29 28.70 -21.51
CA THR A 298 12.60 29.63 -22.62
C THR A 298 11.33 30.20 -23.24
N ALA A 299 10.35 29.36 -23.58
CA ALA A 299 9.06 29.81 -24.11
C ALA A 299 8.32 30.71 -23.12
N PHE A 300 8.30 30.33 -21.84
CA PHE A 300 7.68 31.15 -20.79
C PHE A 300 8.38 32.51 -20.61
N ASN A 301 9.71 32.55 -20.72
CA ASN A 301 10.46 33.81 -20.66
C ASN A 301 10.14 34.73 -21.84
N GLU A 302 9.91 34.20 -23.05
CA GLU A 302 9.44 35.02 -24.18
C GLU A 302 8.05 35.63 -23.90
N ILE A 303 7.14 34.87 -23.29
CA ILE A 303 5.83 35.40 -22.87
C ILE A 303 5.99 36.52 -21.84
N ARG A 304 6.92 36.35 -20.89
CA ARG A 304 7.19 37.36 -19.84
C ARG A 304 7.70 38.68 -20.41
N LYS A 305 8.40 38.68 -21.55
CA LYS A 305 8.86 39.90 -22.21
C LYS A 305 7.71 40.76 -22.76
N LEU A 306 6.53 40.17 -23.01
CA LEU A 306 5.40 40.89 -23.60
C LEU A 306 4.67 41.82 -22.63
N SER A 307 4.78 41.57 -21.32
CA SER A 307 4.15 42.45 -20.34
C SER A 307 4.94 42.47 -19.03
N ALA A 308 5.55 43.62 -18.73
CA ALA A 308 6.25 43.85 -17.47
C ALA A 308 5.31 43.82 -16.24
N HIS A 309 4.00 43.98 -16.45
CA HIS A 309 2.95 44.02 -15.43
C HIS A 309 2.19 42.70 -15.24
N LEU A 310 2.72 41.58 -15.75
CA LEU A 310 2.17 40.24 -15.53
C LEU A 310 2.08 39.91 -14.02
N LYS A 311 0.91 40.09 -13.42
CA LYS A 311 0.56 39.43 -12.16
C LYS A 311 0.18 38.00 -12.50
N LEU A 312 1.14 37.09 -12.29
CA LEU A 312 1.04 35.71 -12.75
C LEU A 312 -0.01 34.92 -11.96
N ILE A 313 -1.13 34.59 -12.60
CA ILE A 313 -2.11 33.62 -12.08
C ILE A 313 -1.93 32.31 -12.85
N CYS A 314 -0.93 31.51 -12.49
CA CYS A 314 -0.62 30.29 -13.23
C CYS A 314 -1.70 29.21 -12.97
N LEU A 315 -2.57 28.95 -13.94
CA LEU A 315 -3.60 27.90 -13.88
C LEU A 315 -3.04 26.51 -14.13
N HIS A 316 -2.16 26.02 -13.24
CA HIS A 316 -1.85 24.59 -13.18
C HIS A 316 -2.85 23.90 -12.25
N LEU A 317 -3.64 22.97 -12.78
CA LEU A 317 -4.32 21.98 -11.95
C LEU A 317 -3.29 20.90 -11.63
N THR A 318 -2.46 21.06 -10.60
CA THR A 318 -1.63 19.93 -10.13
C THR A 318 -2.34 19.17 -9.02
N LYS A 319 -2.53 17.86 -9.22
CA LYS A 319 -2.85 16.92 -8.12
C LYS A 319 -1.65 16.57 -7.25
N THR A 320 -0.44 16.96 -7.64
CA THR A 320 0.81 16.52 -7.02
C THR A 320 1.46 17.60 -6.15
N LYS A 321 1.73 17.24 -4.88
CA LYS A 321 2.43 18.09 -3.90
C LYS A 321 3.94 18.26 -4.17
N ASN A 322 4.47 17.71 -5.25
CA ASN A 322 5.91 17.52 -5.46
C ASN A 322 6.54 18.40 -6.56
N VAL A 323 5.89 19.46 -7.01
CA VAL A 323 6.59 20.44 -7.84
C VAL A 323 7.38 21.37 -6.92
N LYS A 324 8.62 20.96 -6.60
CA LYS A 324 9.63 21.87 -6.03
C LYS A 324 9.77 23.06 -6.99
N SER A 325 9.22 24.19 -6.58
CA SER A 325 9.73 25.52 -6.89
C SER A 325 10.05 25.76 -8.38
N LEU A 326 9.00 25.92 -9.20
CA LEU A 326 9.09 26.98 -10.20
C LEU A 326 8.92 28.30 -9.43
N ARG A 327 10.04 28.84 -8.95
CA ARG A 327 10.11 30.24 -8.49
C ARG A 327 9.43 31.07 -9.59
N HIS A 328 8.60 32.03 -9.21
CA HIS A 328 7.86 32.99 -10.07
C HIS A 328 6.36 32.74 -10.34
N GLY A 329 5.61 31.99 -9.52
CA GLY A 329 4.14 32.01 -9.62
C GLY A 329 3.44 31.60 -8.33
N ILE A 330 2.29 32.22 -8.04
CA ILE A 330 1.36 31.69 -7.04
C ILE A 330 0.80 30.39 -7.62
N LEU A 331 1.35 29.27 -7.16
CA LEU A 331 0.74 27.97 -7.36
C LEU A 331 -0.47 27.91 -6.42
N ILE A 332 -1.66 27.62 -6.93
CA ILE A 332 -2.80 27.26 -6.07
C ILE A 332 -2.84 25.73 -6.02
N PRO A 333 -2.16 25.08 -5.06
CA PRO A 333 -2.27 23.64 -4.88
C PRO A 333 -3.73 23.29 -4.56
N ASN A 334 -4.27 22.23 -5.18
CA ASN A 334 -5.66 21.79 -5.02
C ASN A 334 -6.74 22.79 -5.49
N ALA A 335 -6.52 23.57 -6.54
CA ALA A 335 -7.61 24.34 -7.13
C ALA A 335 -8.65 23.39 -7.72
N GLN A 336 -9.74 23.15 -6.98
CA GLN A 336 -10.99 22.73 -7.61
C GLN A 336 -11.30 23.71 -8.75
N LEU A 337 -11.92 23.23 -9.83
CA LEU A 337 -12.40 24.04 -10.96
C LEU A 337 -13.13 25.33 -10.51
N SER A 338 -13.80 25.27 -9.35
CA SER A 338 -14.48 26.39 -8.69
C SER A 338 -13.55 27.51 -8.22
N MET A 339 -12.30 27.24 -7.83
CA MET A 339 -11.30 28.24 -7.43
C MET A 339 -10.59 28.85 -8.64
N LEU A 340 -10.32 28.04 -9.67
CA LEU A 340 -9.79 28.46 -10.98
C LEU A 340 -10.67 29.53 -11.64
N LEU A 341 -11.99 29.38 -11.52
CA LEU A 341 -12.99 30.32 -12.00
C LEU A 341 -13.34 31.41 -10.97
N ARG A 342 -12.64 31.58 -9.85
CA ARG A 342 -12.85 32.73 -8.94
C ARG A 342 -11.82 33.84 -9.11
N PHE A 343 -10.61 33.50 -9.57
CA PHE A 343 -9.49 34.45 -9.65
C PHE A 343 -9.44 35.32 -10.92
N LEU A 344 -10.13 34.93 -11.99
CA LEU A 344 -10.21 35.71 -13.23
C LEU A 344 -11.02 37.02 -13.07
N GLY A 345 -11.77 37.18 -11.97
CA GLY A 345 -12.66 38.31 -11.71
C GLY A 345 -12.01 39.54 -11.07
N THR A 346 -10.68 39.69 -11.10
CA THR A 346 -10.04 40.93 -10.63
C THR A 346 -9.58 41.77 -11.82
N THR A 347 -9.53 43.10 -11.65
CA THR A 347 -9.13 44.14 -12.63
C THR A 347 -7.67 44.03 -13.14
N HIS A 348 -7.04 42.87 -13.00
CA HIS A 348 -5.62 42.65 -13.28
C HIS A 348 -5.42 41.85 -14.56
N PHE A 349 -4.34 42.18 -15.26
CA PHE A 349 -3.84 41.46 -16.43
C PHE A 349 -3.35 40.06 -16.03
N PHE A 350 -3.98 38.99 -16.55
CA PHE A 350 -3.70 37.60 -16.14
C PHE A 350 -2.82 36.84 -17.14
N TYR A 351 -2.36 35.65 -16.76
CA TYR A 351 -1.77 34.65 -17.66
C TYR A 351 -2.45 33.30 -17.41
N ALA A 352 -2.80 32.55 -18.45
CA ALA A 352 -3.48 31.28 -18.34
C ALA A 352 -2.89 30.26 -19.32
N PHE A 353 -2.55 29.09 -18.81
CA PHE A 353 -2.27 27.90 -19.62
C PHE A 353 -3.10 26.71 -19.11
N PRO A 354 -4.40 26.68 -19.41
CA PRO A 354 -5.29 25.68 -18.85
C PRO A 354 -5.14 24.33 -19.57
N PRO A 355 -5.49 23.21 -18.90
CA PRO A 355 -5.71 21.93 -19.57
C PRO A 355 -6.64 22.08 -20.77
N PHE A 356 -6.27 21.49 -21.92
CA PHE A 356 -7.01 21.68 -23.17
C PHE A 356 -8.52 21.38 -23.08
N PRO A 357 -8.98 20.34 -22.35
CA PRO A 357 -10.41 20.09 -22.19
C PRO A 357 -11.18 21.21 -21.46
N LEU A 358 -10.48 22.09 -20.75
CA LEU A 358 -11.06 23.21 -19.99
C LEU A 358 -11.00 24.54 -20.73
N LEU A 359 -10.34 24.60 -21.89
CA LEU A 359 -10.10 25.85 -22.61
C LEU A 359 -11.41 26.58 -22.96
N GLN A 360 -12.45 25.85 -23.39
CA GLN A 360 -13.78 26.42 -23.66
C GLN A 360 -14.40 27.09 -22.43
N LYS A 361 -14.25 26.50 -21.24
CA LYS A 361 -14.79 27.08 -19.99
C LYS A 361 -14.04 28.35 -19.60
N VAL A 362 -12.72 28.36 -19.80
CA VAL A 362 -11.88 29.54 -19.56
C VAL A 362 -12.26 30.67 -20.52
N ILE A 363 -12.41 30.38 -21.81
CA ILE A 363 -12.84 31.36 -22.83
C ILE A 363 -14.22 31.96 -22.49
N ASN A 364 -15.19 31.11 -22.12
CA ASN A 364 -16.52 31.57 -21.73
C ASN A 364 -16.45 32.54 -20.54
N LYS A 365 -15.57 32.29 -19.58
CA LYS A 365 -15.37 33.16 -18.43
C LYS A 365 -14.69 34.48 -18.80
N ILE A 366 -13.65 34.44 -19.63
CA ILE A 366 -13.00 35.65 -20.18
C ILE A 366 -14.03 36.54 -20.86
N LYS A 367 -14.90 35.95 -21.68
CA LYS A 367 -15.99 36.67 -22.36
C LYS A 367 -17.02 37.25 -21.38
N THR A 368 -17.44 36.47 -20.38
CA THR A 368 -18.46 36.89 -19.41
C THR A 368 -17.97 38.02 -18.53
N GLU A 369 -16.71 37.96 -18.08
CA GLU A 369 -16.13 38.92 -17.13
C GLU A 369 -15.32 40.03 -17.79
N LYS A 370 -15.22 40.04 -19.13
CA LYS A 370 -14.41 40.98 -19.92
C LYS A 370 -12.96 41.07 -19.41
N ALA A 371 -12.41 39.92 -18.97
CA ALA A 371 -11.06 39.85 -18.45
C ALA A 371 -10.02 40.05 -19.57
N LYS A 372 -8.89 40.69 -19.25
CA LYS A 372 -7.77 40.89 -20.17
C LYS A 372 -6.53 40.14 -19.68
N GLY A 373 -5.83 39.47 -20.58
CA GLY A 373 -4.61 38.75 -20.23
C GLY A 373 -4.20 37.71 -21.25
N ILE A 374 -3.11 37.05 -20.92
CA ILE A 374 -2.43 36.10 -21.78
C ILE A 374 -3.04 34.72 -21.67
N VAL A 375 -3.41 34.13 -22.80
CA VAL A 375 -3.84 32.72 -22.87
C VAL A 375 -2.91 31.96 -23.82
N VAL A 376 -2.37 30.86 -23.33
CA VAL A 376 -1.61 29.88 -24.14
C VAL A 376 -2.55 28.76 -24.56
N TYR A 377 -2.61 28.49 -25.85
CA TYR A 377 -3.48 27.47 -26.43
C TYR A 377 -2.84 26.84 -27.69
N PRO A 378 -3.22 25.59 -28.04
CA PRO A 378 -2.74 24.95 -29.26
C PRO A 378 -3.50 25.47 -30.49
N ILE A 379 -2.85 25.61 -31.65
CA ILE A 379 -3.54 25.99 -32.90
C ILE A 379 -4.28 24.77 -33.49
N TRP A 380 -5.45 24.48 -32.93
CA TRP A 380 -6.36 23.42 -33.36
C TRP A 380 -7.61 24.01 -34.03
N LYS A 381 -7.49 24.33 -35.32
CA LYS A 381 -8.54 25.02 -36.10
C LYS A 381 -9.89 24.30 -36.12
N SER A 382 -9.91 22.98 -35.94
CA SER A 382 -11.13 22.16 -35.92
C SER A 382 -11.90 22.24 -34.59
N GLN A 383 -11.33 22.85 -33.55
CA GLN A 383 -11.97 22.89 -32.24
C GLN A 383 -12.98 24.05 -32.14
N PRO A 384 -14.16 23.83 -31.51
CA PRO A 384 -15.20 24.86 -31.40
C PRO A 384 -14.74 26.15 -30.71
N TRP A 385 -13.79 26.03 -29.77
CA TRP A 385 -13.26 27.17 -29.03
C TRP A 385 -12.28 28.03 -29.84
N PHE A 386 -11.66 27.49 -30.90
CA PHE A 386 -10.61 28.16 -31.66
C PHE A 386 -11.08 29.48 -32.32
N PRO A 387 -12.18 29.50 -33.11
CA PRO A 387 -12.65 30.74 -33.73
C PRO A 387 -13.12 31.77 -32.69
N ILE A 388 -13.65 31.33 -31.55
CA ILE A 388 -14.09 32.23 -30.47
C ILE A 388 -12.88 32.96 -29.88
N LEU A 389 -11.79 32.23 -29.65
CA LEU A 389 -10.58 32.78 -29.06
C LEU A 389 -9.88 33.73 -30.06
N GLU A 390 -9.83 33.40 -31.34
CA GLU A 390 -9.32 34.31 -32.40
C GLU A 390 -10.13 35.61 -32.49
N ASN A 391 -11.46 35.56 -32.30
CA ASN A 391 -12.30 36.77 -32.28
C ASN A 391 -12.11 37.62 -31.01
N LEU A 392 -11.61 37.05 -29.92
CA LEU A 392 -11.35 37.77 -28.66
C LEU A 392 -9.96 38.40 -28.62
N ARG A 393 -9.13 38.15 -29.63
CA ARG A 393 -7.74 38.58 -29.70
C ARG A 393 -7.63 40.10 -29.90
N SER A 394 -6.74 40.73 -29.13
CA SER A 394 -6.45 42.17 -29.23
C SER A 394 -5.17 42.51 -30.02
N SER A 395 -4.28 41.54 -30.28
CA SER A 395 -3.07 41.72 -31.10
C SER A 395 -2.66 40.42 -31.79
N ASP A 396 -1.68 40.46 -32.70
CA ASP A 396 -1.17 39.23 -33.30
C ASP A 396 -0.56 38.25 -32.29
N PRO A 397 -0.79 36.94 -32.44
CA PRO A 397 -0.33 35.95 -31.50
C PRO A 397 1.15 35.62 -31.72
N ILE A 398 1.88 35.39 -30.64
CA ILE A 398 3.21 34.78 -30.75
C ILE A 398 3.07 33.31 -31.05
N ILE A 399 3.65 32.86 -32.16
CA ILE A 399 3.63 31.47 -32.58
C ILE A 399 4.91 30.76 -32.13
N PHE A 400 4.80 29.77 -31.24
CA PHE A 400 5.89 28.86 -30.94
C PHE A 400 5.92 27.69 -31.92
N THR A 401 7.04 27.46 -32.59
CA THR A 401 7.27 26.25 -33.38
C THR A 401 7.42 25.04 -32.45
N PRO A 402 6.91 23.85 -32.82
CA PRO A 402 7.05 22.66 -31.99
C PRO A 402 8.51 22.23 -31.89
N TYR A 403 9.01 22.03 -30.68
CA TYR A 403 10.30 21.40 -30.40
C TYR A 403 10.17 20.48 -29.18
N LYS A 404 11.06 19.47 -29.07
CA LYS A 404 10.95 18.35 -28.11
C LYS A 404 10.74 18.74 -26.64
N SER A 405 11.18 19.92 -26.23
CA SER A 405 11.09 20.39 -24.86
C SER A 405 10.07 21.50 -24.64
N LEU A 406 9.33 21.95 -25.67
CA LEU A 406 8.38 23.06 -25.58
C LEU A 406 7.34 22.84 -24.48
N LEU A 407 6.87 21.59 -24.34
CA LEU A 407 5.94 21.18 -23.30
C LEU A 407 6.55 20.14 -22.39
N LEU A 408 6.35 20.36 -21.10
CA LEU A 408 6.80 19.50 -20.03
C LEU A 408 5.56 18.96 -19.32
N SER A 409 5.45 17.63 -19.27
CA SER A 409 4.45 16.94 -18.45
C SER A 409 4.98 16.79 -17.02
N PRO A 410 4.18 16.99 -15.96
CA PRO A 410 4.62 16.73 -14.60
C PRO A 410 4.91 15.24 -14.33
N PHE A 411 4.47 14.35 -15.23
CA PHE A 411 4.61 12.90 -15.13
C PHE A 411 5.68 12.30 -16.05
N ARG A 412 6.30 13.08 -16.95
CA ARG A 412 7.34 12.63 -17.88
C ARG A 412 8.46 13.67 -18.00
N GLY A 413 9.65 13.23 -18.40
CA GLY A 413 10.72 14.13 -18.86
C GLY A 413 10.29 14.86 -20.14
N PRO A 414 11.16 15.65 -20.80
CA PRO A 414 10.83 16.27 -22.08
C PRO A 414 10.20 15.24 -23.02
N ILE A 415 8.99 15.54 -23.51
CA ILE A 415 8.14 14.58 -24.20
C ILE A 415 8.81 14.23 -25.53
N LEU A 416 9.24 12.97 -25.68
CA LEU A 416 9.85 12.44 -26.92
C LEU A 416 8.82 12.10 -28.00
N GLU A 417 7.54 12.00 -27.64
CA GLU A 417 6.46 11.87 -28.60
C GLU A 417 6.04 13.25 -29.08
N ILE A 418 6.25 13.49 -30.37
CA ILE A 418 5.68 14.61 -31.11
C ILE A 418 4.17 14.40 -31.12
N PHE A 419 3.49 14.74 -30.03
CA PHE A 419 2.09 15.13 -30.13
C PHE A 419 2.05 16.25 -31.17
N PRO A 420 1.06 16.26 -32.07
CA PRO A 420 0.88 17.33 -33.05
C PRO A 420 0.40 18.59 -32.32
N MET A 421 1.25 19.12 -31.45
CA MET A 421 1.15 20.45 -30.88
C MET A 421 1.60 21.38 -32.00
N GLY A 422 0.71 21.52 -32.99
CA GLY A 422 0.78 22.60 -33.94
C GLY A 422 0.88 23.90 -33.16
N LYS A 423 1.80 24.76 -33.58
CA LYS A 423 1.89 26.20 -33.30
C LYS A 423 1.11 26.66 -32.05
N MET A 424 1.77 27.06 -30.97
CA MET A 424 1.06 27.66 -29.82
C MET A 424 0.97 29.16 -30.00
N ALA A 425 -0.18 29.74 -29.70
CA ALA A 425 -0.43 31.17 -29.79
C ALA A 425 -0.58 31.80 -28.40
N VAL A 426 -0.07 33.01 -28.25
CA VAL A 426 -0.10 33.81 -27.02
C VAL A 426 -0.90 35.08 -27.32
N LEU A 427 -2.03 35.28 -26.67
CA LEU A 427 -2.74 36.57 -26.68
C LEU A 427 -2.09 37.51 -25.66
N PRO A 428 -2.00 38.83 -25.86
CA PRO A 428 -1.92 39.79 -24.76
C PRO A 428 -3.31 40.16 -24.22
#